data_AF-A0A3M1LV40-F1
#
_entry.id   AF-A0A3M1LV40-F1
#
_cell.length_a   1.000
_cell.length_b   1.000
_cell.length_c   1.000
_cell.angle_alpha   90.00
_cell.angle_beta   90.00
_cell.angle_gamma   90.00
#
_symmetry.space_group_name_H-M   'P 1'
#
loop_
_entity.id
_entity.type
_entity.pdbx_description
1 polymer ?
#
loop_
_entity_poly.entity_id
_entity_poly.type
_entity_poly.pdbx_seq_one_letter_code
_entity_poly.pdbx_strand_id
1 'polypeptide(L)'
;MSTQFALDLRVARRKAGLTQRDVAHLLAAHQSAVSDLERGRIRPGLTQIVTLSLIYGRSFECLFAELIQEARRDLLERLETLPKEVRSFAGTFNRPATLERLRHRLTAELKEHGGAADLRGRQARDTELAHHRLGLAGRDALDVHL
;
A
#
# COMPACT_ATOMS: atom_id res chain seq x y z
N MET A 1 7.78 -8.69 3.14
CA MET A 1 6.59 -8.82 2.28
C MET A 1 6.93 -8.27 0.90
N SER A 2 6.85 -9.07 -0.16
CA SER A 2 7.10 -8.60 -1.53
C SER A 2 5.80 -8.00 -2.09
N THR A 3 5.82 -6.75 -2.55
CA THR A 3 4.67 -6.12 -3.21
C THR A 3 4.52 -6.62 -4.65
N GLN A 4 3.33 -6.47 -5.24
CA GLN A 4 3.13 -6.80 -6.66
C GLN A 4 4.06 -5.94 -7.54
N PHE A 5 4.23 -4.67 -7.19
CA PHE A 5 5.17 -3.77 -7.85
C PHE A 5 6.62 -4.31 -7.85
N ALA A 6 7.11 -4.82 -6.71
CA ALA A 6 8.48 -5.33 -6.61
C ALA A 6 8.73 -6.52 -7.55
N LEU A 7 7.73 -7.41 -7.69
CA LEU A 7 7.75 -8.53 -8.62
C LEU A 7 7.72 -8.05 -10.07
N ASP A 8 6.80 -7.14 -10.41
CA ASP A 8 6.65 -6.59 -11.76
C ASP A 8 7.92 -5.85 -12.21
N LEU A 9 8.56 -5.11 -11.30
CA LEU A 9 9.83 -4.43 -11.53
C LEU A 9 10.94 -5.43 -11.88
N ARG A 10 11.09 -6.50 -11.08
CA ARG A 10 12.09 -7.54 -11.32
C ARG A 10 11.85 -8.26 -12.65
N VAL A 11 10.59 -8.53 -13.00
CA VAL A 11 10.21 -9.13 -14.27
C VAL A 11 10.52 -8.19 -15.45
N ALA A 12 10.14 -6.92 -15.35
CA ALA A 12 10.41 -5.92 -16.39
C ALA A 12 11.92 -5.77 -16.64
N ARG A 13 12.72 -5.69 -15.57
CA ARG A 13 14.17 -5.64 -15.67
C ARG A 13 14.75 -6.84 -16.41
N ARG A 14 14.34 -8.05 -16.03
CA ARG A 14 14.81 -9.30 -16.65
C ARG A 14 14.41 -9.40 -18.11
N LYS A 15 13.19 -8.99 -18.47
CA LYS A 15 12.72 -8.95 -19.87
C LYS A 15 13.52 -7.95 -20.72
N ALA A 16 13.95 -6.84 -20.12
CA ALA A 16 14.80 -5.85 -20.77
C ALA A 16 16.29 -6.27 -20.86
N GLY A 17 16.68 -7.40 -20.28
CA GLY A 17 18.09 -7.86 -20.27
C GLY A 17 19.02 -7.03 -19.38
N LEU A 18 18.48 -6.19 -18.49
CA LEU A 18 19.28 -5.29 -17.65
C LEU A 18 19.68 -5.94 -16.31
N THR A 19 20.86 -5.61 -15.83
CA THR A 19 21.30 -5.91 -14.46
C THR A 19 20.73 -4.91 -13.47
N GLN A 20 20.75 -5.22 -12.17
CA GLN A 20 20.38 -4.24 -11.14
C GLN A 20 21.33 -3.04 -11.14
N ARG A 21 22.58 -3.21 -11.58
CA ARG A 21 23.57 -2.14 -11.67
C ARG A 21 23.25 -1.17 -12.81
N ASP A 22 22.79 -1.67 -13.94
CA ASP A 22 22.36 -0.84 -15.08
C ASP A 22 21.18 0.04 -14.68
N VAL A 23 20.16 -0.56 -14.07
CA VAL A 23 19.00 0.18 -13.57
C VAL A 23 19.40 1.20 -12.50
N ALA A 24 20.32 0.85 -11.61
CA ALA A 24 20.80 1.77 -10.58
C ALA A 24 21.50 2.98 -11.20
N HIS A 25 22.34 2.75 -12.22
CA HIS A 25 22.98 3.83 -12.98
C HIS A 25 21.93 4.73 -13.65
N LEU A 26 20.93 4.15 -14.33
CA LEU A 26 19.85 4.89 -15.00
C LEU A 26 18.95 5.66 -14.02
N LEU A 27 18.84 5.20 -12.77
CA LEU A 27 18.12 5.89 -11.70
C LEU A 27 18.98 6.89 -10.92
N ALA A 28 20.26 7.06 -11.26
CA ALA A 28 21.23 7.81 -10.46
C ALA A 28 21.24 7.38 -8.98
N ALA A 29 21.17 6.08 -8.73
CA ALA A 29 21.06 5.46 -7.41
C ALA A 29 22.13 4.38 -7.18
N HIS A 30 22.27 3.95 -5.94
CA HIS A 30 23.11 2.80 -5.61
C HIS A 30 22.40 1.48 -5.95
N GLN A 31 23.15 0.43 -6.34
CA GLN A 31 22.56 -0.86 -6.71
C GLN A 31 21.76 -1.51 -5.56
N SER A 32 22.15 -1.25 -4.31
CA SER A 32 21.39 -1.67 -3.14
C SER A 32 19.96 -1.12 -3.13
N ALA A 33 19.73 0.11 -3.60
CA ALA A 33 18.40 0.70 -3.68
C ALA A 33 17.51 -0.06 -4.68
N VAL A 34 18.05 -0.45 -5.85
CA VAL A 34 17.31 -1.29 -6.81
C VAL A 34 17.01 -2.67 -6.22
N SER A 35 17.97 -3.23 -5.50
CA SER A 35 17.79 -4.51 -4.80
C SER A 35 16.70 -4.41 -3.72
N ASP A 36 16.65 -3.30 -2.98
CA ASP A 36 15.62 -3.03 -1.97
C ASP A 36 14.24 -2.81 -2.59
N LEU A 37 14.15 -2.12 -3.73
CA LEU A 37 12.92 -1.98 -4.50
C LEU A 37 12.39 -3.33 -4.99
N GLU A 38 13.25 -4.16 -5.61
CA GLU A 38 12.87 -5.49 -6.12
C GLU A 38 12.50 -6.50 -5.03
N ARG A 39 12.92 -6.23 -3.78
CA ARG A 39 12.55 -7.03 -2.61
C ARG A 39 11.35 -6.44 -1.85
N GLY A 40 10.83 -5.30 -2.28
CA GLY A 40 9.75 -4.57 -1.60
C GLY A 40 10.12 -4.03 -0.23
N ARG A 41 11.42 -3.84 0.06
CA ARG A 41 11.89 -3.28 1.34
C ARG A 41 11.70 -1.77 1.42
N ILE A 42 11.80 -1.10 0.27
CA ILE A 42 11.54 0.33 0.13
C ILE A 42 10.51 0.55 -0.98
N ARG A 43 9.74 1.63 -0.87
CA ARG A 43 8.87 2.08 -1.96
C ARG A 43 9.60 3.08 -2.86
N PRO A 44 9.37 3.06 -4.17
CA PRO A 44 9.90 4.08 -5.06
C PRO A 44 9.20 5.42 -4.82
N GLY A 45 9.95 6.52 -4.94
CA GLY A 45 9.36 7.85 -5.07
C GLY A 45 8.78 8.09 -6.48
N LEU A 46 7.99 9.16 -6.65
CA LEU A 46 7.34 9.49 -7.93
C LEU A 46 8.33 9.57 -9.10
N THR A 47 9.46 10.28 -8.91
CA THR A 47 10.50 10.38 -9.95
C THR A 47 11.04 9.02 -10.34
N GLN A 48 11.30 8.13 -9.38
CA GLN A 48 11.77 6.78 -9.67
C GLN A 48 10.73 5.98 -10.46
N ILE A 49 9.44 6.09 -10.12
CA ILE A 49 8.36 5.42 -10.87
C ILE A 49 8.33 5.88 -12.31
N VAL A 50 8.37 7.19 -12.55
CA VAL A 50 8.38 7.77 -13.90
C VAL A 50 9.61 7.32 -14.67
N THR A 51 10.80 7.39 -14.06
CA THR A 51 12.04 6.94 -14.71
C THR A 51 12.00 5.45 -15.03
N LEU A 52 11.54 4.59 -14.11
CA LEU A 52 11.36 3.16 -14.38
C LEU A 52 10.37 2.92 -15.52
N SER A 53 9.30 3.70 -15.61
CA SER A 53 8.36 3.63 -16.74
C SER A 53 8.99 3.99 -18.07
N LEU A 54 9.88 4.98 -18.10
CA LEU A 54 10.66 5.35 -19.28
C LEU A 54 11.67 4.25 -19.66
N ILE A 55 12.39 3.69 -18.69
CA ILE A 55 13.38 2.62 -18.92
C ILE A 55 12.72 1.39 -19.57
N TYR A 56 11.52 1.01 -19.12
CA TYR A 56 10.86 -0.22 -19.59
C TYR A 56 9.75 0.00 -20.61
N GLY A 57 9.46 1.25 -20.99
CA GLY A 57 8.38 1.58 -21.93
C GLY A 57 6.98 1.11 -21.46
N ARG A 58 6.71 1.11 -20.15
CA ARG A 58 5.42 0.65 -19.59
C ARG A 58 5.02 1.39 -18.31
N SER A 59 3.73 1.49 -18.06
CA SER A 59 3.17 1.95 -16.77
C SER A 59 3.29 0.87 -15.69
N PHE A 60 3.35 1.30 -14.42
CA PHE A 60 3.25 0.44 -13.24
C PHE A 60 1.90 0.65 -12.54
N GLU A 61 0.80 0.36 -13.23
CA GLU A 61 -0.57 0.64 -12.75
C GLU A 61 -0.92 0.00 -11.40
N CYS A 62 -0.44 -1.23 -11.14
CA CYS A 62 -0.64 -1.92 -9.86
C CYS A 62 -0.11 -1.09 -8.67
N LEU A 63 1.00 -0.38 -8.84
CA LEU A 63 1.56 0.46 -7.79
C LEU A 63 0.64 1.65 -7.48
N PHE A 64 0.08 2.27 -8.51
CA PHE A 64 -0.87 3.38 -8.32
C PHE A 64 -2.14 2.91 -7.63
N ALA A 65 -2.66 1.73 -7.98
CA ALA A 65 -3.82 1.16 -7.32
C ALA A 65 -3.58 0.96 -5.82
N GLU A 66 -2.45 0.34 -5.43
CA GLU A 66 -2.08 0.16 -4.01
C GLU A 66 -1.94 1.50 -3.27
N LEU A 67 -1.24 2.48 -3.88
CA LEU A 67 -1.05 3.81 -3.29
C LEU A 67 -2.36 4.58 -3.12
N ILE A 68 -3.26 4.52 -4.10
CA ILE A 68 -4.58 5.18 -4.02
C ILE A 68 -5.42 4.58 -2.90
N GLN A 69 -5.40 3.25 -2.74
CA GLN A 69 -6.16 2.59 -1.67
C GLN A 69 -5.63 2.96 -0.29
N GLU A 70 -4.32 3.03 -0.13
CA GLU A 70 -3.69 3.48 1.12
C GLU A 70 -4.05 4.94 1.42
N ALA A 71 -3.82 5.85 0.47
CA ALA A 71 -4.15 7.27 0.62
C ALA A 71 -5.63 7.51 0.94
N ARG A 72 -6.53 6.70 0.37
CA ARG A 72 -7.97 6.76 0.62
C ARG A 72 -8.32 6.41 2.07
N ARG A 73 -7.74 5.33 2.60
CA ARG A 73 -7.94 4.94 4.01
C ARG A 73 -7.44 6.02 4.95
N ASP A 74 -6.21 6.49 4.73
CA ASP A 74 -5.60 7.54 5.54
C ASP A 74 -6.42 8.83 5.52
N LEU A 75 -6.95 9.20 4.33
CA LEU A 75 -7.75 10.41 4.19
C LEU A 75 -9.12 10.29 4.85
N LEU A 76 -9.73 9.10 4.88
CA LEU A 76 -10.96 8.85 5.64
C LEU A 76 -10.73 9.01 7.14
N GLU A 77 -9.67 8.42 7.69
CA GLU A 77 -9.31 8.56 9.10
C GLU A 77 -9.05 10.04 9.48
N ARG A 78 -8.35 10.77 8.62
CA ARG A 78 -8.13 12.22 8.81
C ARG A 78 -9.41 13.04 8.71
N LEU A 79 -10.36 12.60 7.89
CA LEU A 79 -11.65 13.27 7.74
C LEU A 79 -12.52 13.09 9.00
N GLU A 80 -12.43 11.94 9.66
CA GLU A 80 -13.13 11.66 10.92
C GLU A 80 -12.60 12.52 12.09
N THR A 81 -11.29 12.76 12.11
CA THR A 81 -10.60 13.57 13.14
C THR A 81 -10.54 15.06 12.81
N LEU A 82 -11.12 15.48 11.68
CA LEU A 82 -11.08 16.87 11.25
C LEU A 82 -11.83 17.78 12.25
N PRO A 83 -11.27 18.95 12.64
CA PRO A 83 -11.94 19.87 13.54
C PRO A 83 -13.32 20.29 13.03
N LYS A 84 -14.34 20.04 13.86
CA LYS A 84 -15.76 20.35 13.59
C LYS A 84 -16.07 21.81 13.89
N GLU A 85 -15.41 22.37 14.89
CA GLU A 85 -15.58 23.76 15.32
C GLU A 85 -14.70 24.67 14.47
N VAL A 86 -15.28 25.21 13.39
CA VAL A 86 -14.64 26.22 12.55
C VAL A 86 -15.52 27.46 12.54
N ARG A 87 -14.90 28.63 12.74
CA ARG A 87 -15.59 29.92 12.67
C ARG A 87 -16.33 30.03 11.34
N SER A 88 -17.62 30.29 11.40
CA SER A 88 -18.43 30.51 10.20
C SER A 88 -18.17 31.89 9.62
N PHE A 89 -17.73 31.94 8.36
CA PHE A 89 -17.67 33.15 7.53
C PHE A 89 -17.83 32.78 6.04
N ALA A 90 -17.88 33.77 5.15
CA ALA A 90 -18.12 33.54 3.72
C ALA A 90 -17.17 32.49 3.08
N GLY A 91 -15.91 32.44 3.50
CA GLY A 91 -14.92 31.48 3.00
C GLY A 91 -15.12 30.04 3.49
N THR A 92 -15.90 29.81 4.56
CA THR A 92 -16.21 28.47 5.07
C THR A 92 -17.59 27.98 4.63
N PHE A 93 -18.34 28.77 3.86
CA PHE A 93 -19.71 28.44 3.43
C PHE A 93 -19.79 27.05 2.77
N ASN A 94 -18.84 26.74 1.89
CA ASN A 94 -18.80 25.46 1.18
C ASN A 94 -18.14 24.31 1.95
N ARG A 95 -17.62 24.56 3.16
CA ARG A 95 -16.86 23.55 3.92
C ARG A 95 -17.68 22.28 4.17
N PRO A 96 -18.91 22.34 4.73
CA PRO A 96 -19.67 21.11 5.04
C PRO A 96 -19.97 20.28 3.78
N ALA A 97 -20.46 20.93 2.71
CA ALA A 97 -20.77 20.26 1.45
C ALA A 97 -19.54 19.67 0.75
N THR A 98 -18.38 20.30 0.89
CA THR A 98 -17.13 19.79 0.31
C THR A 98 -16.62 18.57 1.06
N LEU A 99 -16.66 18.60 2.40
CA LEU A 99 -16.25 17.47 3.24
C LEU A 99 -17.19 16.27 3.05
N GLU A 100 -18.49 16.51 2.96
CA GLU A 100 -19.47 15.45 2.74
C GLU A 100 -19.31 14.79 1.36
N ARG A 101 -19.13 15.58 0.29
CA ARG A 101 -18.82 15.05 -1.04
C ARG A 101 -17.51 14.26 -1.06
N LEU A 102 -16.49 14.74 -0.34
CA LEU A 102 -15.24 14.00 -0.22
C LEU A 102 -15.46 12.64 0.46
N ARG A 103 -16.16 12.62 1.60
CA ARG A 103 -16.51 11.38 2.32
C ARG A 103 -17.23 10.38 1.43
N HIS A 104 -18.20 10.84 0.64
CA HIS A 104 -18.97 9.99 -0.25
C HIS A 104 -18.11 9.39 -1.37
N ARG A 105 -17.25 10.18 -2.02
CA ARG A 105 -16.31 9.67 -3.04
C ARG A 105 -15.32 8.66 -2.47
N LEU A 106 -14.80 8.94 -1.27
CA LEU A 106 -13.83 8.05 -0.62
C LEU A 106 -14.47 6.70 -0.24
N THR A 107 -15.72 6.69 0.23
CA THR A 107 -16.40 5.45 0.66
C THR A 107 -17.00 4.64 -0.49
N ALA A 108 -17.47 5.28 -1.57
CA ALA A 108 -18.05 4.57 -2.73
C ALA A 108 -17.04 3.65 -3.42
N GLU A 109 -15.82 4.14 -3.67
CA GLU A 109 -14.82 3.37 -4.42
C GLU A 109 -14.12 2.27 -3.57
N LEU A 110 -14.23 2.33 -2.23
CA LEU A 110 -13.82 1.21 -1.36
C LEU A 110 -14.75 0.00 -1.55
N LYS A 111 -16.03 0.23 -1.80
CA LYS A 111 -17.00 -0.86 -2.05
C LYS A 111 -16.76 -1.54 -3.40
N GLU A 112 -16.33 -0.79 -4.41
CA GLU A 112 -16.06 -1.32 -5.75
C GLU A 112 -14.73 -2.10 -5.84
N HIS A 113 -13.67 -1.63 -5.15
CA HIS A 113 -12.36 -2.31 -5.15
C HIS A 113 -12.20 -3.39 -4.06
N GLY A 114 -13.05 -3.38 -3.03
CA GLY A 114 -13.08 -4.38 -1.96
C GLY A 114 -13.52 -5.78 -2.38
N GLY A 115 -14.12 -5.96 -3.56
CA GLY A 115 -14.65 -7.27 -3.99
C GLY A 115 -13.59 -8.36 -4.23
N ALA A 116 -12.34 -8.01 -4.57
CA ALA A 116 -11.31 -8.99 -4.96
C ALA A 116 -10.05 -9.00 -4.07
N ALA A 117 -9.70 -7.88 -3.42
CA ALA A 117 -8.49 -7.74 -2.61
C ALA A 117 -8.73 -7.99 -1.10
N ASP A 118 -9.94 -7.76 -0.62
CA ASP A 118 -10.32 -7.84 0.80
C ASP A 118 -10.38 -9.29 1.32
N LEU A 119 -10.71 -10.25 0.44
CA LEU A 119 -10.73 -11.67 0.77
C LEU A 119 -9.33 -12.20 1.14
N ARG A 120 -8.26 -11.72 0.47
CA ARG A 120 -6.88 -12.12 0.77
C ARG A 120 -6.32 -11.48 2.04
N GLY A 121 -6.71 -10.25 2.34
CA GLY A 121 -6.29 -9.56 3.57
C GLY A 121 -6.95 -10.12 4.83
N ARG A 122 -8.23 -10.52 4.75
CA ARG A 122 -8.95 -11.18 5.85
C ARG A 122 -8.46 -12.61 6.09
N GLN A 123 -8.29 -13.42 5.03
CA GLN A 123 -7.75 -14.78 5.18
C GLN A 123 -6.36 -14.82 5.83
N ALA A 124 -5.47 -13.88 5.49
CA ALA A 124 -4.13 -13.82 6.10
C ALA A 124 -4.20 -13.48 7.61
N ARG A 125 -5.05 -12.51 8.00
CA ARG A 125 -5.22 -12.12 9.41
C ARG A 125 -5.94 -13.19 10.22
N ASP A 126 -6.92 -13.88 9.64
CA ASP A 126 -7.64 -14.97 10.30
C ASP A 126 -6.76 -16.21 10.50
N THR A 127 -5.87 -16.52 9.54
CA THR A 127 -4.86 -17.58 9.74
C THR A 127 -3.84 -17.22 10.82
N GLU A 128 -3.42 -15.96 10.91
CA GLU A 128 -2.44 -15.50 11.91
C GLU A 128 -3.04 -15.49 13.33
N LEU A 129 -4.31 -15.10 13.47
CA LEU A 129 -5.06 -15.22 14.74
C LEU A 129 -5.35 -16.68 15.13
N ALA A 130 -5.62 -17.57 14.17
CA ALA A 130 -5.85 -19.00 14.44
C ALA A 130 -4.57 -19.69 14.93
N HIS A 131 -3.41 -19.41 14.33
CA HIS A 131 -2.13 -19.95 14.79
C HIS A 131 -1.71 -19.40 16.16
N HIS A 132 -1.99 -18.12 16.45
CA HIS A 132 -1.73 -17.54 17.77
C HIS A 132 -2.63 -18.14 18.87
N ARG A 133 -3.91 -18.41 18.58
CA ARG A 133 -4.83 -19.08 19.53
C ARG A 133 -4.49 -20.55 19.77
N LEU A 134 -4.05 -21.29 18.74
CA LEU A 134 -3.64 -22.69 18.88
C LEU A 134 -2.29 -22.85 19.61
N GLY A 135 -1.40 -21.87 19.50
CA GLY A 135 -0.11 -21.86 20.21
C GLY A 135 -0.21 -21.56 21.71
N LEU A 136 -1.28 -20.91 22.15
CA LEU A 136 -1.54 -20.62 23.57
C LEU A 136 -2.30 -21.77 24.27
N ALA A 137 -3.12 -22.53 23.54
CA ALA A 137 -3.83 -23.68 24.10
C ALA A 137 -2.95 -24.92 24.37
N GLY A 138 -1.73 -24.97 23.81
CA GLY A 138 -0.82 -26.10 23.96
C GLY A 138 0.24 -25.98 25.06
N ARG A 139 0.31 -24.86 25.78
CA ARG A 139 1.35 -24.62 26.81
C ARG A 139 0.85 -24.76 28.24
N ASP A 140 -0.46 -24.71 28.47
CA ASP A 140 -1.05 -24.76 29.82
C ASP A 140 -1.42 -26.18 30.28
N ALA A 141 -1.06 -27.22 29.51
CA ALA A 141 -1.46 -28.61 29.79
C ALA A 141 -0.33 -29.54 30.26
N LEU A 142 0.88 -29.04 30.57
CA LEU A 142 2.03 -29.90 30.93
C LEU A 142 2.70 -29.63 32.28
N ASP A 143 2.15 -28.79 33.16
CA ASP A 143 2.71 -28.57 34.51
C ASP A 143 1.71 -28.89 35.63
N VAL A 144 1.17 -30.11 35.64
CA VAL A 144 0.58 -30.72 36.84
C VAL A 144 0.93 -32.21 36.88
N HIS A 145 2.18 -32.52 37.25
CA HIS A 145 2.56 -33.66 38.10
C HIS A 145 4.08 -33.86 38.08
N LEU A 146 4.74 -33.41 39.16
CA LEU A 146 5.79 -34.11 39.88
C LEU A 146 6.12 -33.37 41.19
#